data_AF-A0A8C8SEX5-F1
#
_entry.id   AF-A0A8C8SEX5-F1
#
_cell.length_a   1.000
_cell.length_b   1.000
_cell.length_c   1.000
_cell.angle_alpha   90.00
_cell.angle_beta   90.00
_cell.angle_gamma   90.00
#
_symmetry.space_group_name_H-M   'P 1'
#
loop_
_entity.id
_entity.type
_entity.pdbx_description
1 polymer ?
#
loop_
_entity_poly.entity_id
_entity_poly.type
_entity_poly.pdbx_seq_one_letter_code
_entity_poly.pdbx_strand_id
1 'polypeptide(L)'
;MGCTEARRRCDWDTRCSAALGRYMTYCGKLFNGLRCTEECRAVIEDMLAVPKAVPLSDCVCDGLERPICESLKENMARLCFGAEAGGNGAGSSGGSDWGPEYYYEDEDEDELGQRGRDEPDEPPAQPGFPVQTDRASPAPAPAAWTLLASILLLL
;
A
#
# COMPACT_ATOMS: atom_id res chain seq x y z
N MET A 1 11.38 -9.08 -5.61
CA MET A 1 11.63 -9.66 -4.27
C MET A 1 10.42 -9.37 -3.40
N GLY A 2 9.97 -10.34 -2.59
CA GLY A 2 8.81 -10.15 -1.69
C GLY A 2 9.14 -9.31 -0.46
N CYS A 3 8.19 -8.53 0.04
CA CYS A 3 8.37 -7.66 1.20
C CYS A 3 8.63 -8.45 2.49
N THR A 4 8.05 -9.64 2.63
CA THR A 4 8.30 -10.54 3.77
C THR A 4 9.78 -10.94 3.86
N GLU A 5 10.37 -11.31 2.73
CA GLU A 5 11.81 -11.64 2.66
C GLU A 5 12.69 -10.39 2.81
N ALA A 6 12.29 -9.25 2.25
CA ALA A 6 13.05 -8.00 2.37
C ALA A 6 13.15 -7.55 3.82
N ARG A 7 12.03 -7.63 4.55
CA ARG A 7 11.97 -7.34 5.98
C ARG A 7 12.83 -8.29 6.79
N ARG A 8 12.74 -9.61 6.55
CA ARG A 8 13.64 -10.59 7.20
C ARG A 8 15.11 -10.23 6.99
N ARG A 9 15.54 -9.88 5.77
CA ARG A 9 16.94 -9.49 5.52
C ARG A 9 17.35 -8.19 6.23
N CYS A 10 16.43 -7.24 6.34
CA CYS A 10 16.67 -6.01 7.09
C CYS A 10 16.79 -6.28 8.59
N ASP A 11 15.95 -7.17 9.13
CA ASP A 11 15.95 -7.53 10.55
C ASP A 11 17.26 -8.20 10.99
N TRP A 12 17.93 -8.94 10.08
CA TRP A 12 19.25 -9.53 10.33
C TRP A 12 20.40 -8.51 10.37
N ASP A 13 20.21 -7.29 9.87
CA ASP A 13 21.19 -6.22 9.90
C ASP A 13 20.86 -5.20 11.00
N THR A 14 21.79 -4.96 11.92
CA THR A 14 21.53 -4.09 13.08
C THR A 14 21.24 -2.64 12.69
N ARG A 15 21.86 -2.13 11.63
CA ARG A 15 21.64 -0.76 11.16
C ARG A 15 20.30 -0.64 10.44
N CYS A 16 19.95 -1.65 9.63
CA CYS A 16 18.68 -1.69 8.91
C CYS A 16 17.50 -1.87 9.86
N SER A 17 17.55 -2.85 10.78
CA SER A 17 16.52 -3.08 11.79
C SER A 17 16.28 -1.83 12.67
N ALA A 18 17.32 -1.11 13.06
CA ALA A 18 17.18 0.16 13.78
C ALA A 18 16.50 1.24 12.93
N ALA A 19 16.86 1.37 11.65
CA ALA A 19 16.20 2.30 10.72
C ALA A 19 14.72 1.93 10.50
N LEU A 20 14.42 0.64 10.37
CA LEU A 20 13.06 0.11 10.25
C LEU A 20 12.21 0.38 11.51
N GLY A 21 12.80 0.23 12.70
CA GLY A 21 12.14 0.58 13.96
C GLY A 21 11.78 2.07 14.07
N ARG A 22 12.68 2.96 13.63
CA ARG A 22 12.39 4.40 13.53
C ARG A 22 11.25 4.67 12.54
N TYR A 23 11.29 4.04 11.36
CA TYR A 23 10.22 4.17 10.37
C TYR A 23 8.86 3.79 10.94
N MET A 24 8.77 2.66 11.63
CA MET A 24 7.51 2.21 12.24
C MET A 24 6.99 3.18 13.33
N THR A 25 7.90 3.83 14.05
CA THR A 25 7.57 4.77 15.13
C THR A 25 7.11 6.12 14.61
N TYR A 26 7.84 6.72 13.67
CA TYR A 26 7.58 8.09 13.20
C TYR A 26 6.54 8.15 12.07
N CYS A 27 6.36 7.07 11.32
CA CYS A 27 5.42 7.02 10.19
C CYS A 27 4.04 6.42 10.54
N GLY A 28 3.70 6.25 11.82
CA GLY A 28 2.39 5.70 12.22
C GLY A 28 1.18 6.47 11.62
N LYS A 29 1.28 7.80 11.48
CA LYS A 29 0.21 8.61 10.84
C LYS A 29 0.09 8.34 9.33
N LEU A 30 1.21 8.01 8.68
CA LEU A 30 1.25 7.64 7.27
C LEU A 30 0.53 6.30 7.05
N PHE A 31 0.79 5.31 7.91
CA PHE A 31 0.22 3.96 7.79
C PHE A 31 -1.30 3.97 7.90
N ASN A 32 -1.85 4.90 8.68
CA ASN A 32 -3.29 5.13 8.83
C ASN A 32 -3.87 6.04 7.74
N GLY A 33 -3.08 6.45 6.74
CA GLY A 33 -3.54 7.27 5.63
C GLY A 33 -3.84 8.74 5.96
N LEU A 34 -3.39 9.24 7.11
CA LEU A 34 -3.71 10.59 7.59
C LEU A 34 -2.86 11.68 6.91
N ARG A 35 -1.53 11.59 7.07
CA ARG A 35 -0.56 12.53 6.47
C ARG A 35 0.86 12.01 6.57
N CYS A 36 1.72 12.45 5.65
CA CYS A 36 3.17 12.33 5.77
C CYS A 36 3.67 13.49 6.63
N THR A 37 4.20 13.22 7.82
CA THR A 37 4.79 14.26 8.68
C THR A 37 6.22 14.56 8.25
N GLU A 38 6.75 15.72 8.63
CA GLU A 38 8.15 16.07 8.36
C GLU A 38 9.11 15.07 9.02
N GLU A 39 8.79 14.62 10.24
CA GLU A 39 9.58 13.61 10.95
C GLU A 39 9.55 12.26 10.21
N CYS A 40 8.40 11.86 9.68
CA CYS A 40 8.30 10.65 8.86
C CYS A 40 9.10 10.78 7.56
N ARG A 41 9.05 11.95 6.90
CA ARG A 41 9.81 12.22 5.67
C ARG A 41 11.31 12.11 5.90
N ALA A 42 11.82 12.74 6.96
CA ALA A 42 13.23 12.63 7.34
C ALA A 42 13.64 11.18 7.62
N VAL A 43 12.78 10.39 8.26
CA VAL A 43 13.05 8.97 8.54
C VAL A 43 13.03 8.12 7.27
N ILE A 44 12.19 8.43 6.28
CA ILE A 44 12.18 7.77 4.97
C ILE A 44 13.51 8.03 4.25
N GLU A 45 13.98 9.28 4.22
CA GLU A 45 15.27 9.65 3.62
C GLU A 45 16.44 8.91 4.30
N ASP A 46 16.45 8.90 5.64
CA ASP A 46 17.43 8.15 6.44
C ASP A 46 17.41 6.65 6.12
N MET A 47 16.23 6.07 5.93
CA MET A 47 16.07 4.66 5.57
C MET A 47 16.65 4.38 4.19
N LEU A 48 16.40 5.24 3.19
CA LEU A 48 16.94 5.08 1.84
C LEU A 48 18.48 5.22 1.79
N ALA A 49 19.08 5.93 2.75
CA ALA A 49 20.52 5.97 2.95
C ALA A 49 21.13 4.68 3.56
N VAL A 50 20.30 3.70 3.95
CA VAL A 50 20.74 2.37 4.40
C VAL A 50 20.62 1.38 3.23
N PRO A 51 21.74 0.90 2.65
CA PRO A 51 21.70 0.04 1.46
C PRO A 51 20.86 -1.24 1.62
N LYS A 52 20.79 -1.78 2.85
CA LYS A 52 19.99 -2.97 3.18
C LYS A 52 18.49 -2.70 3.29
N ALA A 53 18.09 -1.43 3.41
CA ALA A 53 16.69 -1.03 3.49
C ALA A 53 16.10 -0.67 2.12
N VAL A 54 16.92 -0.33 1.12
CA VAL A 54 16.45 -0.01 -0.25
C VAL A 54 15.50 -1.07 -0.82
N PRO A 55 15.74 -2.39 -0.67
CA PRO A 55 14.79 -3.39 -1.17
C PRO A 55 13.39 -3.34 -0.52
N LEU A 56 13.22 -2.67 0.64
CA LEU A 56 11.93 -2.50 1.29
C LEU A 56 11.03 -1.49 0.57
N SER A 57 11.58 -0.51 -0.16
CA SER A 57 10.75 0.45 -0.92
C SER A 57 10.15 -0.20 -2.17
N ASP A 58 10.90 -1.11 -2.79
CA ASP A 58 10.60 -1.65 -4.11
C ASP A 58 10.05 -3.09 -4.07
N CYS A 59 9.94 -3.68 -2.89
CA CYS A 59 9.45 -5.04 -2.74
C CYS A 59 7.99 -5.21 -3.21
N VAL A 60 7.65 -6.42 -3.62
CA VAL A 60 6.27 -6.81 -3.95
C VAL A 60 5.58 -7.29 -2.68
N CYS A 61 4.42 -6.74 -2.37
CA CYS A 61 3.65 -7.14 -1.19
C CYS A 61 3.23 -8.60 -1.31
N ASP A 62 3.58 -9.40 -0.30
CA ASP A 62 3.37 -10.83 -0.25
C ASP A 62 3.00 -11.30 1.17
N GLY A 63 2.58 -12.56 1.29
CA GLY A 63 2.24 -13.15 2.59
C GLY A 63 0.89 -12.69 3.15
N LEU A 64 0.72 -12.89 4.47
CA LEU A 64 -0.53 -12.59 5.19
C LEU A 64 -0.77 -11.09 5.35
N GLU A 65 0.30 -10.30 5.41
CA GLU A 65 0.25 -8.85 5.61
C GLU A 65 0.03 -8.09 4.28
N ARG A 66 -0.24 -8.79 3.17
CA ARG A 66 -0.36 -8.18 1.83
C ARG A 66 -1.32 -6.98 1.78
N PRO A 67 -2.56 -7.05 2.32
CA PRO A 67 -3.48 -5.91 2.28
C PRO A 67 -2.95 -4.68 3.03
N ILE A 68 -2.23 -4.89 4.14
CA ILE A 68 -1.64 -3.82 4.95
C ILE A 68 -0.45 -3.21 4.21
N CYS A 69 0.39 -4.05 3.60
CA CYS A 69 1.53 -3.63 2.78
C CYS A 69 1.08 -2.78 1.59
N GLU A 70 0.05 -3.22 0.85
CA GLU A 70 -0.49 -2.49 -0.30
C GLU A 70 -1.00 -1.11 0.11
N SER A 71 -1.80 -1.04 1.18
CA SER A 71 -2.30 0.23 1.75
C SER A 71 -1.17 1.16 2.18
N LEU A 72 -0.13 0.62 2.83
CA LEU A 72 1.03 1.41 3.25
C LEU A 72 1.82 1.97 2.06
N LYS A 73 2.03 1.17 1.02
CA LYS A 73 2.70 1.63 -0.21
C LYS A 73 1.88 2.71 -0.92
N GLU A 74 0.57 2.53 -1.02
CA GLU A 74 -0.33 3.53 -1.61
C GLU A 74 -0.34 4.83 -0.80
N ASN A 75 -0.47 4.74 0.52
CA ASN A 75 -0.41 5.90 1.41
C ASN A 75 0.92 6.64 1.29
N MET A 76 2.04 5.91 1.21
CA MET A 76 3.36 6.51 1.03
C MET A 76 3.46 7.24 -0.32
N ALA A 77 3.05 6.60 -1.41
CA ALA A 77 3.01 7.22 -2.73
C ALA A 77 2.14 8.49 -2.74
N ARG A 78 0.93 8.42 -2.20
CA ARG A 78 -0.04 9.52 -2.22
C ARG A 78 0.33 10.67 -1.28
N LEU A 79 0.74 10.37 -0.04
CA LEU A 79 0.90 11.38 1.01
C LEU A 79 2.30 11.96 1.11
N CYS A 80 3.33 11.21 0.71
CA CYS A 80 4.71 11.70 0.71
C CYS A 80 5.16 12.17 -0.68
N PHE A 81 4.59 11.62 -1.78
CA PHE A 81 5.08 11.86 -3.14
C PHE A 81 4.02 12.32 -4.17
N GLY A 82 2.73 12.27 -3.85
CA GLY A 82 1.63 12.57 -4.78
C GLY A 82 1.06 13.98 -4.59
N ALA A 83 0.94 14.74 -5.69
CA ALA A 83 0.45 16.12 -5.77
C ALA A 83 1.21 17.08 -4.84
N GLU A 84 2.36 17.59 -5.30
CA GLU A 84 3.23 18.54 -4.61
C GLU A 84 3.60 18.19 -3.16
N ALA A 85 4.85 17.79 -2.94
CA ALA A 85 5.49 17.82 -1.62
C ALA A 85 5.63 19.25 -1.02
N GLY A 86 4.78 20.21 -1.40
CA GLY A 86 4.57 21.49 -0.71
C GLY A 86 3.70 21.23 0.51
N GLY A 87 4.26 21.17 1.70
CA GLY A 87 4.75 22.37 2.34
C GLY A 87 3.56 23.01 3.06
N ASN A 88 3.66 23.12 4.38
CA ASN A 88 2.74 23.95 5.14
C ASN A 88 2.89 25.39 4.61
N GLY A 89 2.08 25.79 3.64
CA GLY A 89 2.24 27.04 2.91
C GLY A 89 0.94 27.38 2.20
N ALA A 90 0.28 28.40 2.72
CA ALA A 90 -0.94 28.95 2.16
C ALA A 90 -0.79 29.29 0.67
N GLY A 91 -1.79 28.89 -0.12
CA GLY A 91 -2.27 29.54 -1.34
C GLY A 91 -1.27 29.86 -2.46
N SER A 92 -1.44 29.20 -3.61
CA SER A 92 -1.44 29.90 -4.90
C SER A 92 -2.04 29.00 -5.99
N SER A 93 -3.21 29.40 -6.48
CA SER A 93 -3.74 28.97 -7.77
C SER A 93 -2.83 29.51 -8.87
N GLY A 94 -2.11 28.61 -9.54
CA GLY A 94 -1.26 28.94 -10.68
C GLY A 94 -1.18 27.75 -11.62
N GLY A 95 -2.24 27.56 -12.41
CA GLY A 95 -2.23 26.59 -13.50
C GLY A 95 -1.25 27.02 -14.59
N SER A 96 -0.54 26.05 -15.14
CA SER A 96 0.02 26.14 -16.49
C SER A 96 0.16 24.73 -17.05
N ASP A 97 -0.88 24.39 -17.82
CA ASP A 97 -0.86 23.65 -19.08
C ASP A 97 0.54 23.56 -19.73
N TRP A 98 1.09 22.35 -19.83
CA TRP A 98 2.22 22.04 -20.70
C TRP A 98 2.10 20.59 -21.19
N GLY A 99 1.30 20.40 -22.23
CA GLY A 99 1.37 19.21 -23.08
C GLY A 99 2.30 19.47 -24.27
N PRO A 100 3.24 18.57 -24.59
CA PRO A 100 3.85 18.57 -25.91
C PRO A 100 3.15 17.53 -26.78
N GLU A 101 2.43 18.03 -27.79
CA GLU A 101 2.10 17.29 -29.01
C GLU A 101 3.41 16.85 -29.67
N TYR A 102 3.57 15.54 -29.88
CA TYR A 102 4.55 15.03 -30.82
C TYR A 102 3.76 14.32 -31.92
N TYR A 103 3.56 15.02 -33.04
CA TYR A 103 3.19 14.41 -34.31
C TYR A 103 4.39 13.60 -34.82
N TYR A 104 4.16 12.33 -35.12
CA TYR A 104 4.97 11.58 -36.08
C TYR A 104 4.04 11.21 -37.24
N GLU A 105 4.18 11.95 -38.34
CA GLU A 105 3.78 11.53 -39.67
C GLU A 105 4.91 10.67 -40.21
N ASP A 106 4.64 9.40 -40.51
CA ASP A 106 5.40 8.64 -41.50
C ASP A 106 4.39 7.76 -42.24
N GLU A 107 4.35 7.98 -43.55
CA GLU A 107 3.43 7.44 -44.54
C GLU A 107 4.03 6.14 -45.08
N ASP A 108 3.32 5.01 -44.95
CA ASP A 108 3.60 3.81 -45.75
C ASP A 108 2.28 3.17 -46.18
N GLU A 109 1.96 3.42 -47.44
CA GLU A 109 0.94 2.82 -48.32
C GLU A 109 1.19 1.31 -48.53
N ASP A 110 0.22 0.44 -48.20
CA ASP A 110 -0.47 -0.56 -49.06
C ASP A 110 -0.92 -1.69 -48.10
N GLU A 111 -2.09 -2.34 -48.10
CA GLU A 111 -2.94 -2.78 -49.19
C GLU A 111 -4.36 -3.07 -48.63
N LEU A 112 -5.37 -2.93 -49.50
CA LEU A 112 -6.80 -3.04 -49.23
C LEU A 112 -7.26 -4.48 -48.92
N GLY A 113 -8.08 -4.63 -47.89
CA GLY A 113 -8.86 -5.85 -47.61
C GLY A 113 -10.25 -5.53 -47.04
N GLN A 114 -11.23 -5.32 -47.93
CA GLN A 114 -12.63 -5.07 -47.61
C GLN A 114 -13.38 -6.29 -47.07
N ARG A 115 -14.13 -6.10 -45.98
CA ARG A 115 -15.50 -6.61 -45.69
C ARG A 115 -15.76 -6.41 -44.20
N GLY A 116 -16.87 -5.94 -43.67
CA GLY A 116 -18.23 -5.61 -44.13
C GLY A 116 -18.96 -5.32 -42.81
N ARG A 117 -19.51 -4.12 -42.64
CA ARG A 117 -20.94 -3.81 -42.67
C ARG A 117 -21.78 -4.42 -41.51
N ASP A 118 -22.41 -3.49 -40.77
CA ASP A 118 -23.61 -3.59 -39.90
C ASP A 118 -23.42 -4.39 -38.58
N GLU A 119 -23.94 -4.06 -37.39
CA GLU A 119 -24.83 -3.07 -36.78
C GLU A 119 -24.64 -3.24 -35.23
N PRO A 120 -25.12 -2.34 -34.35
CA PRO A 120 -25.00 -2.50 -32.91
C PRO A 120 -26.18 -3.29 -32.34
N ASP A 121 -25.97 -4.10 -31.28
CA ASP A 121 -26.83 -4.12 -30.09
C ASP A 121 -26.43 -5.20 -29.06
N GLU A 122 -26.69 -4.84 -27.81
CA GLU A 122 -27.03 -5.68 -26.66
C GLU A 122 -25.91 -6.24 -25.71
N PRO A 123 -25.97 -5.88 -24.41
CA PRO A 123 -25.11 -6.46 -23.37
C PRO A 123 -25.68 -7.78 -22.83
N PRO A 124 -24.88 -8.84 -22.63
CA PRO A 124 -25.35 -10.03 -21.95
C PRO A 124 -25.51 -9.83 -20.44
N ALA A 125 -26.61 -10.40 -19.95
CA ALA A 125 -27.14 -10.34 -18.60
C ALA A 125 -26.17 -10.77 -17.48
N GLN A 126 -26.31 -10.09 -16.35
CA GLN A 126 -25.70 -10.47 -15.06
C GLN A 126 -26.39 -11.74 -14.53
N PRO A 127 -25.64 -12.80 -14.17
CA PRO A 127 -26.18 -13.86 -13.32
C PRO A 127 -26.21 -13.35 -11.87
N GLY A 128 -27.42 -13.18 -11.33
CA GLY A 128 -27.65 -12.82 -9.94
C GLY A 128 -27.01 -13.82 -8.99
N PHE A 129 -26.17 -13.32 -8.08
CA PHE A 129 -25.67 -14.10 -6.95
C PHE A 129 -26.80 -14.25 -5.92
N PRO A 130 -26.99 -15.45 -5.34
CA PRO A 130 -28.01 -15.67 -4.33
C PRO A 130 -27.69 -14.87 -3.05
N VAL A 131 -28.70 -14.15 -2.55
CA VAL A 131 -28.74 -13.54 -1.22
C VAL A 131 -28.47 -14.63 -0.18
N GLN A 132 -27.30 -14.59 0.46
CA GLN A 132 -27.01 -15.41 1.62
C GLN A 132 -27.70 -14.77 2.83
N THR A 133 -28.77 -15.40 3.28
CA THR A 133 -29.46 -15.06 4.52
C THR A 133 -28.60 -15.44 5.71
N ASP A 134 -28.58 -14.56 6.71
CA ASP A 134 -27.81 -14.60 7.94
C ASP A 134 -27.80 -15.99 8.62
N ARG A 135 -26.60 -16.56 8.82
CA ARG A 135 -26.38 -17.59 9.84
C ARG A 135 -25.91 -16.91 11.12
N ALA A 136 -26.82 -16.87 12.09
CA ALA A 136 -26.54 -16.53 13.48
C ALA A 136 -25.32 -17.32 14.00
N SER A 137 -24.33 -16.59 14.49
CA SER A 137 -23.20 -17.17 15.20
C SER A 137 -23.64 -17.62 16.61
N PRO A 138 -23.24 -18.82 17.07
CA PRO A 138 -23.47 -19.24 18.44
C PRO A 138 -22.56 -18.44 19.40
N ALA A 139 -23.12 -18.05 20.54
CA ALA A 139 -22.45 -17.28 21.58
C ALA A 139 -21.26 -18.04 22.21
N PRO A 140 -20.20 -17.33 22.65
CA PRO A 140 -19.10 -17.95 23.37
C PRO A 140 -19.50 -18.32 24.80
N ALA A 141 -19.20 -19.56 25.19
CA ALA A 141 -19.31 -20.03 26.58
C ALA A 141 -18.21 -19.40 27.46
N PRO A 142 -18.50 -19.06 28.73
CA PRO A 142 -17.50 -18.54 29.64
C PRO A 142 -16.53 -19.64 30.08
N ALA A 143 -15.23 -19.40 29.87
CA ALA A 143 -14.15 -20.24 30.38
C ALA A 143 -14.08 -20.13 31.91
N ALA A 144 -14.34 -21.24 32.60
CA ALA A 144 -14.14 -21.38 34.04
C ALA A 144 -12.64 -21.58 34.32
N TRP A 145 -11.93 -20.51 34.66
CA TRP A 145 -10.55 -20.58 35.14
C TRP A 145 -10.57 -20.86 36.64
N THR A 146 -10.37 -22.12 37.02
CA THR A 146 -10.10 -22.53 38.39
C THR A 146 -8.65 -22.16 38.74
N LEU A 147 -8.46 -21.03 39.42
CA LEU A 147 -7.16 -20.68 40.02
C LEU A 147 -6.98 -21.45 41.34
N LEU A 148 -6.34 -22.61 41.26
CA LEU A 148 -5.64 -23.26 42.36
C LEU A 148 -4.22 -22.68 42.43
N ALA A 149 -3.93 -21.76 43.35
CA ALA A 149 -2.57 -21.52 43.86
C ALA A 149 -2.58 -20.49 45.00
N SER A 150 -2.84 -20.95 46.23
CA SER A 150 -2.50 -20.21 47.46
C SER A 150 -1.87 -21.17 48.46
N ILE A 151 -0.63 -21.59 48.21
CA ILE A 151 0.24 -22.17 49.25
C ILE A 151 1.67 -21.68 48.99
N LEU A 152 1.98 -20.49 49.51
CA LEU A 152 3.34 -20.04 49.81
C LEU A 152 3.25 -19.00 50.94
N LEU A 153 2.73 -19.45 52.08
CA LEU A 153 3.18 -18.96 53.37
C LEU A 153 3.85 -20.16 54.06
N LEU A 154 5.01 -19.91 54.66
CA LEU A 154 5.94 -20.84 55.34
C LEU A 154 7.09 -21.32 54.43
N LEU A 155 8.06 -20.44 54.20
CA LEU A 155 9.48 -20.66 54.55
C LEU A 155 10.22 -19.33 54.61
#